data_AF-A0A133NCW1-F1
#
_entry.id   AF-A0A133NCW1-F1
#
_cell.length_a   1.000
_cell.length_b   1.000
_cell.length_c   1.000
_cell.angle_alpha   90.00
_cell.angle_beta   90.00
_cell.angle_gamma   90.00
#
_symmetry.space_group_name_H-M   'P 1'
#
loop_
_entity.id
_entity.type
_entity.pdbx_description
1 polymer ?
#
loop_
_entity_poly.entity_id
_entity_poly.type
_entity_poly.pdbx_seq_one_letter_code
_entity_poly.pdbx_strand_id
1 'polypeptide(L)'
;MYGEKTLIFKEETNMRNDFFKVAGSKKLLEVAVDGEGCLKEAIPGVEKLEVKSEDASTEKHVPYVEEQENGYLVKVGKETAHPMQDAHYIQFIEIVVDDNNLYRRYLNPGDAPEAFFAVPKGTKVVAREYCNLHGVWQYTK
;
A
#
# COMPACT_ATOMS: atom_id res chain seq x y z
N MET A 1 -12.67 -28.73 2.94
CA MET A 1 -11.27 -28.86 2.50
C MET A 1 -10.90 -27.53 1.88
N TYR A 2 -10.25 -26.65 2.64
CA TYR A 2 -9.71 -25.40 2.08
C TYR A 2 -8.43 -25.79 1.34
N GLY A 3 -8.40 -25.56 0.02
CA GLY A 3 -7.16 -25.71 -0.74
C GLY A 3 -6.18 -24.66 -0.24
N GLU A 4 -5.17 -25.09 0.51
CA GLU A 4 -4.08 -24.22 0.95
C GLU A 4 -3.35 -23.72 -0.31
N LYS A 5 -3.62 -22.47 -0.70
CA LYS A 5 -2.78 -21.77 -1.66
C LYS A 5 -1.48 -21.41 -0.95
N THR A 6 -0.56 -22.35 -0.98
CA THR A 6 0.85 -22.22 -0.58
C THR A 6 1.54 -21.21 -1.47
N LEU A 7 2.02 -20.09 -0.90
CA LEU A 7 2.90 -19.17 -1.62
C LEU A 7 4.29 -19.80 -1.77
N ILE A 8 4.72 -19.94 -3.01
CA ILE A 8 6.10 -20.26 -3.36
C ILE A 8 6.70 -19.00 -3.98
N PHE A 9 7.66 -18.38 -3.29
CA PHE A 9 8.43 -17.27 -3.85
C PHE A 9 9.34 -17.84 -4.96
N LYS A 10 9.09 -17.46 -6.21
CA LYS A 10 9.93 -17.85 -7.36
C LYS A 10 11.04 -16.81 -7.56
N GLU A 11 12.21 -17.26 -8.01
CA GLU A 11 13.49 -16.50 -8.08
C GLU A 11 13.51 -15.20 -8.91
N GLU A 12 12.44 -14.77 -9.57
CA GLU A 12 12.53 -13.73 -10.61
C GLU A 12 11.95 -12.34 -10.28
N THR A 13 11.44 -12.08 -9.07
CA THR A 13 10.96 -10.73 -8.72
C THR A 13 11.36 -10.32 -7.32
N ASN A 14 12.11 -9.22 -7.19
CA ASN A 14 12.35 -8.56 -5.91
C ASN A 14 11.01 -8.22 -5.25
N MET A 15 10.79 -8.77 -4.07
CA MET A 15 9.54 -8.70 -3.32
C MET A 15 9.55 -7.57 -2.27
N ARG A 16 10.62 -6.77 -2.21
CA ARG A 16 10.69 -5.65 -1.28
C ARG A 16 9.47 -4.75 -1.46
N ASN A 17 8.81 -4.49 -0.33
CA ASN A 17 7.58 -3.73 -0.17
C ASN A 17 6.31 -4.41 -0.73
N ASP A 18 6.34 -5.68 -1.12
CA ASP A 18 5.12 -6.44 -1.40
C ASP A 18 4.32 -6.69 -0.12
N PHE A 19 2.99 -6.69 -0.25
CA PHE A 19 2.05 -6.94 0.85
C PHE A 19 1.50 -8.36 0.84
N PHE A 20 1.24 -8.88 2.03
CA PHE A 20 0.63 -10.19 2.25
C PHE A 20 -0.47 -10.10 3.30
N LYS A 21 -1.52 -10.89 3.14
CA LYS A 21 -2.60 -11.03 4.13
C LYS A 21 -2.46 -12.36 4.86
N VAL A 22 -2.85 -12.37 6.13
CA VAL A 22 -2.91 -13.60 6.94
C VAL A 22 -4.36 -14.08 7.04
N ALA A 23 -4.64 -15.24 6.47
CA ALA A 23 -5.95 -15.89 6.45
C ALA A 23 -6.59 -15.94 7.85
N GLY A 24 -7.89 -15.60 7.91
CA GLY A 24 -8.63 -15.56 9.17
C GLY A 24 -8.30 -14.37 10.09
N SER A 25 -7.55 -13.36 9.62
CA SER A 25 -7.25 -12.16 10.41
C SER A 25 -7.23 -10.88 9.56
N LYS A 26 -7.15 -9.73 10.24
CA LYS A 26 -6.94 -8.41 9.62
C LYS A 26 -5.45 -7.99 9.61
N LYS A 27 -4.52 -8.94 9.76
CA LYS A 27 -3.09 -8.64 9.74
C LYS A 27 -2.62 -8.46 8.29
N LEU A 28 -1.89 -7.38 8.07
CA LEU A 28 -1.13 -7.10 6.87
C LEU A 28 0.35 -7.31 7.18
N LEU A 29 1.05 -8.03 6.32
CA LEU A 29 2.50 -8.18 6.36
C LEU A 29 3.10 -7.46 5.16
N GLU A 30 4.31 -6.94 5.33
CA GLU A 30 5.09 -6.30 4.28
C GLU A 30 6.51 -6.86 4.30
N VAL A 31 7.07 -7.12 3.13
CA VAL A 31 8.46 -7.57 3.00
C VAL A 31 9.38 -6.35 3.04
N ALA A 32 9.99 -6.04 4.18
CA ALA A 32 10.92 -4.91 4.29
C ALA A 32 12.27 -5.17 3.59
N VAL A 33 12.72 -6.43 3.61
CA VAL A 33 13.96 -6.88 2.95
C VAL A 33 13.67 -8.21 2.28
N ASP A 34 13.91 -8.27 0.97
CA ASP A 34 13.88 -9.51 0.20
C ASP A 34 15.28 -10.14 0.24
N GLY A 35 15.47 -11.09 1.15
CA GLY A 35 16.76 -11.75 1.38
C GLY A 35 17.02 -12.90 0.39
N GLU A 36 18.26 -13.37 0.33
CA GLU A 36 18.60 -14.53 -0.49
C GLU A 36 17.94 -15.82 0.02
N GLY A 37 17.52 -16.67 -0.91
CA GLY A 37 17.00 -18.01 -0.65
C GLY A 37 15.47 -18.10 -0.66
N CYS A 38 14.96 -19.21 -1.17
CA CYS A 38 13.53 -19.50 -1.12
C CYS A 38 13.14 -19.98 0.28
N LEU A 39 11.94 -19.61 0.72
CA LEU A 39 11.31 -20.33 1.83
C LEU A 39 11.20 -21.82 1.44
N LYS A 40 11.85 -22.70 2.20
CA LYS A 40 11.81 -24.16 1.98
C LYS A 40 10.40 -24.72 2.14
N GLU A 41 9.59 -24.04 2.94
CA GLU A 41 8.18 -24.33 3.20
C GLU A 41 7.42 -23.01 3.19
N ALA A 42 6.23 -22.97 2.59
CA ALA A 42 5.41 -21.77 2.65
C ALA A 42 4.96 -21.47 4.07
N ILE A 43 4.74 -20.19 4.36
CA ILE A 43 4.14 -19.78 5.62
C ILE A 43 2.63 -20.09 5.53
N PRO A 44 2.09 -21.04 6.34
CA PRO A 44 0.69 -21.43 6.24
C PRO A 44 -0.24 -20.24 6.49
N GLY A 45 -1.24 -20.07 5.63
CA GLY A 45 -2.23 -19.00 5.73
C GLY A 45 -1.72 -17.61 5.36
N VAL A 46 -0.50 -17.45 4.82
CA VAL A 46 -0.04 -16.19 4.25
C VAL A 46 -0.27 -16.21 2.75
N GLU A 47 -0.95 -15.19 2.23
CA GLU A 47 -1.28 -15.05 0.81
C GLU A 47 -0.83 -13.69 0.30
N LYS A 48 -0.31 -13.62 -0.94
CA LYS A 48 0.09 -12.36 -1.58
C LYS A 48 -1.16 -11.50 -1.71
N LEU A 49 -1.07 -10.26 -1.24
CA LEU A 49 -2.12 -9.29 -1.42
C LEU A 49 -1.90 -8.61 -2.77
N GLU A 50 -2.90 -8.69 -3.64
CA GLU A 50 -2.89 -7.96 -4.90
C GLU A 50 -3.07 -6.47 -4.62
N VAL A 51 -2.08 -5.67 -5.00
CA VAL A 51 -2.15 -4.21 -4.97
C VAL A 51 -2.99 -3.76 -6.15
N LYS A 52 -4.08 -3.04 -5.87
CA LYS A 52 -5.02 -2.59 -6.89
C LYS A 52 -4.64 -1.22 -7.44
N SER A 53 -5.09 -0.92 -8.65
CA SER A 53 -4.88 0.37 -9.31
C SER A 53 -6.03 0.59 -10.28
N GLU A 54 -6.47 1.83 -10.40
CA GLU A 54 -7.51 2.28 -11.34
C GLU A 54 -7.31 3.78 -11.63
N ASP A 55 -8.25 4.41 -12.34
CA ASP A 55 -8.21 5.85 -12.57
C ASP A 55 -8.56 6.63 -11.28
N ALA A 56 -7.59 7.39 -10.77
CA ALA A 56 -7.73 8.21 -9.56
C ALA A 56 -8.79 9.32 -9.66
N SER A 57 -9.26 9.65 -10.87
CA SER A 57 -10.34 10.62 -11.07
C SER A 57 -11.73 10.06 -10.80
N THR A 58 -11.89 8.73 -10.80
CA THR A 58 -13.19 8.06 -10.63
C THR A 58 -13.23 7.14 -9.41
N GLU A 59 -12.12 6.45 -9.11
CA GLU A 59 -12.02 5.53 -7.97
C GLU A 59 -11.56 6.27 -6.70
N LYS A 60 -12.27 6.07 -5.60
CA LYS A 60 -12.05 6.78 -4.33
C LYS A 60 -10.91 6.20 -3.50
N HIS A 61 -10.40 5.02 -3.87
CA HIS A 61 -9.30 4.38 -3.15
C HIS A 61 -7.93 4.62 -3.78
N VAL A 62 -7.87 4.96 -5.08
CA VAL A 62 -6.60 5.19 -5.75
C VAL A 62 -5.99 6.50 -5.20
N PRO A 63 -4.75 6.47 -4.69
CA PRO A 63 -4.08 7.69 -4.24
C PRO A 63 -3.94 8.71 -5.36
N TYR A 64 -4.18 9.98 -5.04
CA TYR A 64 -3.92 11.11 -5.93
C TYR A 64 -2.74 11.90 -5.40
N VAL A 65 -1.68 12.02 -6.21
CA VAL A 65 -0.43 12.70 -5.84
C VAL A 65 -0.44 14.12 -6.41
N GLU A 66 -0.47 15.10 -5.51
CA GLU A 66 -0.35 16.52 -5.81
C GLU A 66 1.05 17.01 -5.44
N GLU A 67 1.77 17.55 -6.41
CA GLU A 67 3.08 18.13 -6.16
C GLU A 67 2.98 19.48 -5.46
N GLN A 68 3.74 19.65 -4.39
CA GLN A 68 3.87 20.90 -3.64
C GLN A 68 5.32 21.41 -3.71
N GLU A 69 5.56 22.65 -3.32
CA GLU A 69 6.90 23.27 -3.32
C GLU A 69 7.94 22.40 -2.59
N ASN A 70 7.58 21.89 -1.40
CA ASN A 70 8.49 21.16 -0.51
C ASN A 70 8.18 19.66 -0.40
N GLY A 71 7.51 19.07 -1.39
CA GLY A 71 7.25 17.63 -1.41
C GLY A 71 5.95 17.25 -2.10
N TYR A 72 5.20 16.32 -1.51
CA TYR A 72 4.01 15.74 -2.13
C TYR A 72 2.85 15.69 -1.13
N LEU A 73 1.67 16.13 -1.56
CA LEU A 73 0.43 15.88 -0.85
C LEU A 73 -0.26 14.70 -1.53
N VAL A 74 -0.50 13.63 -0.77
CA VAL A 74 -1.21 12.44 -1.26
C VAL A 74 -2.59 12.42 -0.65
N LYS A 75 -3.63 12.38 -1.50
CA LYS A 75 -5.05 12.32 -1.10
C LYS A 75 -5.64 10.97 -1.50
N VAL A 76 -6.51 10.38 -0.68
CA VAL A 76 -7.26 9.16 -1.03
C VAL A 76 -8.70 9.54 -1.35
N GLY A 77 -9.02 9.48 -2.65
CA GLY A 77 -10.28 9.95 -3.21
C GLY A 77 -10.17 11.41 -3.68
N LYS A 78 -9.86 11.60 -4.96
CA LYS A 78 -9.61 12.93 -5.56
C LYS A 78 -10.86 13.83 -5.54
N GLU A 79 -11.95 13.35 -6.14
CA GLU A 79 -13.20 14.11 -6.26
C GLU A 79 -14.13 13.91 -5.05
N THR A 80 -14.01 12.75 -4.38
CA THR A 80 -14.74 12.45 -3.15
C THR A 80 -13.82 11.73 -2.19
N ALA A 81 -13.55 12.39 -1.06
CA ALA A 81 -12.72 11.85 0.01
C ALA A 81 -13.21 10.47 0.47
N HIS A 82 -12.26 9.55 0.67
CA HIS A 82 -12.55 8.25 1.27
C HIS A 82 -13.13 8.42 2.69
N PRO A 83 -14.09 7.58 3.13
CA PRO A 83 -14.59 7.61 4.50
C PRO A 83 -13.49 7.38 5.55
N MET A 84 -13.56 8.08 6.68
CA MET A 84 -12.62 7.94 7.81
C MET A 84 -13.39 7.67 9.10
N GLN A 85 -14.19 6.60 9.10
CA GLN A 85 -15.03 6.18 10.23
C GLN A 85 -14.37 5.01 10.98
N ASP A 86 -14.73 4.78 12.24
CA ASP A 86 -14.14 3.70 13.07
C ASP A 86 -14.18 2.32 12.40
N ALA A 87 -15.25 2.01 11.67
CA ALA A 87 -15.41 0.74 10.97
C ALA A 87 -14.76 0.73 9.57
N HIS A 88 -14.47 1.89 8.98
CA HIS A 88 -14.03 2.03 7.59
C HIS A 88 -13.16 3.28 7.42
N TYR A 89 -11.84 3.07 7.33
CA TYR A 89 -10.86 4.15 7.22
C TYR A 89 -9.57 3.70 6.57
N ILE A 90 -8.80 4.68 6.09
CA ILE A 90 -7.44 4.53 5.61
C ILE A 90 -6.51 4.44 6.81
N GLN A 91 -5.78 3.34 6.98
CA GLN A 91 -4.87 3.17 8.12
C GLN A 91 -3.49 3.78 7.88
N PHE A 92 -3.03 3.76 6.63
CA PHE A 92 -1.81 4.46 6.24
C PHE A 92 -1.87 4.95 4.80
N ILE A 93 -1.06 5.97 4.55
CA ILE A 93 -0.67 6.42 3.22
C ILE A 93 0.86 6.39 3.19
N GLU A 94 1.44 6.04 2.06
CA GLU A 94 2.88 6.08 1.85
C GLU A 94 3.25 6.53 0.45
N ILE A 95 4.48 6.99 0.34
CA ILE A 95 5.11 7.40 -0.90
C ILE A 95 6.49 6.73 -1.02
N VAL A 96 6.79 6.23 -2.21
CA VAL A 96 8.10 5.72 -2.61
C VAL A 96 8.65 6.63 -3.70
N VAL A 97 9.78 7.27 -3.45
CA VAL A 97 10.44 8.19 -4.38
C VAL A 97 11.72 7.56 -4.91
N ASP A 98 11.84 7.47 -6.24
CA ASP A 98 12.98 6.88 -6.96
C ASP A 98 13.42 5.52 -6.37
N ASP A 99 12.42 4.67 -6.10
CA ASP A 99 12.50 3.27 -5.64
C ASP A 99 13.06 2.99 -4.24
N ASN A 100 13.91 3.86 -3.68
CA ASN A 100 14.65 3.57 -2.43
C ASN A 100 14.22 4.39 -1.22
N ASN A 101 13.40 5.42 -1.39
CA ASN A 101 12.95 6.26 -0.29
C ASN A 101 11.47 6.03 0.00
N LEU A 102 11.16 5.21 1.02
CA LEU A 102 9.79 4.97 1.49
C LEU A 102 9.49 5.84 2.70
N TYR A 103 8.38 6.57 2.63
CA TYR A 103 7.84 7.35 3.74
C TYR A 103 6.39 6.95 3.97
N ARG A 104 6.04 6.64 5.22
CA ARG A 104 4.67 6.22 5.59
C ARG A 104 4.11 7.12 6.69
N ARG A 105 2.86 7.51 6.52
CA ARG A 105 2.04 8.20 7.51
C ARG A 105 0.89 7.29 7.91
N TYR A 106 0.81 6.96 9.19
CA TYR A 106 -0.37 6.33 9.77
C TYR A 106 -1.46 7.37 10.04
N LEU A 107 -2.71 6.95 9.84
CA LEU A 107 -3.91 7.75 10.07
C LEU A 107 -4.85 7.01 11.04
N ASN A 108 -5.76 7.76 11.65
CA ASN A 108 -6.80 7.27 12.54
C ASN A 108 -8.19 7.63 11.98
N PRO A 109 -9.26 6.95 12.44
CA PRO A 109 -10.62 7.43 12.20
C PRO A 109 -10.77 8.91 12.59
N GLY A 110 -11.49 9.67 11.76
CA GLY A 110 -11.68 11.11 11.91
C GLY A 110 -10.60 11.99 11.28
N ASP A 111 -9.41 11.46 10.98
CA ASP A 111 -8.39 12.20 10.23
C ASP A 111 -8.87 12.50 8.80
N ALA A 112 -8.31 13.52 8.16
CA ALA A 112 -8.48 13.67 6.72
C ALA A 112 -7.75 12.51 6.00
N PRO A 113 -8.32 11.92 4.91
CA PRO A 113 -7.69 10.83 4.17
C PRO A 113 -6.58 11.34 3.26
N GLU A 114 -5.63 12.07 3.82
CA GLU A 114 -4.51 12.67 3.11
C GLU A 114 -3.25 12.72 3.99
N ALA A 115 -2.09 12.77 3.34
CA ALA A 115 -0.80 12.89 4.00
C ALA A 115 0.14 13.77 3.16
N PHE A 116 0.73 14.77 3.82
CA PHE A 116 1.82 15.55 3.24
C PHE A 116 3.17 14.93 3.60
N PHE A 117 4.01 14.74 2.58
CA PHE A 117 5.36 14.21 2.71
C PHE A 117 6.37 15.28 2.29
N ALA A 118 7.10 15.82 3.27
CA ALA A 118 8.19 16.75 3.04
C ALA A 118 9.46 15.99 2.62
N VAL A 119 9.55 15.66 1.33
CA VAL A 119 10.61 14.79 0.78
C VAL A 119 11.17 15.37 -0.52
N PRO A 120 12.43 15.05 -0.88
CA PRO A 120 13.00 15.46 -2.16
C PRO A 120 12.12 15.03 -3.34
N LYS A 121 12.11 15.87 -4.37
CA LYS A 121 11.44 15.53 -5.63
C LYS A 121 12.21 14.43 -6.34
N GLY A 122 11.48 13.49 -6.91
CA GLY A 122 12.02 12.41 -7.72
C GLY A 122 11.41 12.33 -9.10
N THR A 123 12.02 11.51 -9.95
CA THR A 123 11.56 11.23 -11.31
C THR A 123 10.44 10.20 -11.36
N LYS A 124 10.37 9.34 -10.35
CA LYS A 124 9.34 8.31 -10.20
C LYS A 124 8.73 8.41 -8.81
N VAL A 125 7.41 8.45 -8.75
CA VAL A 125 6.69 8.52 -7.48
C VAL A 125 5.60 7.47 -7.46
N VAL A 126 5.66 6.56 -6.49
CA VAL A 126 4.59 5.60 -6.23
C VAL A 126 3.93 5.98 -4.92
N ALA A 127 2.62 6.20 -4.92
CA ALA A 127 1.83 6.37 -3.72
C ALA A 127 0.98 5.12 -3.48
N ARG A 128 0.91 4.68 -2.22
CA ARG A 128 0.06 3.55 -1.80
C ARG A 128 -0.75 3.94 -0.57
N GLU A 129 -1.93 3.35 -0.44
CA GLU A 129 -2.75 3.45 0.77
C GLU A 129 -3.16 2.06 1.26
N TYR A 130 -3.68 1.98 2.48
CA TYR A 130 -4.34 0.77 2.96
C TYR A 130 -5.66 1.11 3.64
N CYS A 131 -6.75 0.69 3.00
CA CYS A 131 -8.08 0.69 3.58
C CYS A 131 -8.33 -0.62 4.34
N ASN A 132 -8.80 -0.51 5.59
CA ASN A 132 -9.05 -1.67 6.45
C ASN A 132 -10.09 -2.67 5.90
N LEU A 133 -10.95 -2.24 4.96
CA LEU A 133 -11.95 -3.08 4.30
C LEU A 133 -11.56 -3.44 2.86
N HIS A 134 -10.91 -2.52 2.14
CA HIS A 134 -10.72 -2.63 0.70
C HIS A 134 -9.27 -2.94 0.30
N GLY A 135 -8.36 -3.14 1.24
CA GLY A 135 -6.99 -3.57 0.95
C GLY A 135 -6.11 -2.41 0.49
N VAL A 136 -5.05 -2.73 -0.27
CA VAL A 136 -4.03 -1.78 -0.71
C VAL A 136 -4.30 -1.33 -2.14
N TRP A 137 -4.28 -0.03 -2.38
CA TRP A 137 -4.31 0.57 -3.70
C TRP A 137 -3.06 1.41 -3.97
N GLN A 138 -2.72 1.57 -5.24
CA GLN A 138 -1.57 2.34 -5.67
C GLN A 138 -1.87 3.29 -6.82
N TYR A 139 -1.04 4.32 -6.92
CA TYR A 139 -0.88 5.18 -8.07
C TYR A 139 0.60 5.38 -8.35
N THR A 140 0.97 5.41 -9.63
CA THR A 140 2.34 5.68 -10.08
C THR A 140 2.33 6.90 -10.99
N LYS A 141 3.22 7.84 -10.67
CA LYS A 141 3.56 9.01 -11.49
C LYS A 141 4.92 8.83 -12.13
#